data_AF-A0A369AM35-F1
#
_entry.id   AF-A0A369AM35-F1
#
_cell.length_a   1.000
_cell.length_b   1.000
_cell.length_c   1.000
_cell.angle_alpha   90.00
_cell.angle_beta   90.00
_cell.angle_gamma   90.00
#
_symmetry.space_group_name_H-M   'P 1'
#
loop_
_entity.id
_entity.type
_entity.pdbx_description
1 polymer ?
#
loop_
_entity_poly.entity_id
_entity_poly.type
_entity_poly.pdbx_seq_one_letter_code
_entity_poly.pdbx_strand_id
1 'polypeptide(L)'
;MEVTTALSGAVKRKVKKKIWLWLIGAGMPLLIFLSIVLAVCMFPLFILGGDSLYYSPGYEYDMYYGSESGGAAFKLTGTGEFLFPINTQKIVITSGFGMRMHPVLKERKLHTGIDIACDTGTPVLAVSGGTVSFAGDGGGYGNLVIIEHPGGYKTYYAHLSVISINNGTVISAGELIGKAGNTGFSTGPHLHFEVRKDDSPIDPAPFLGLVQDIPNVLPEELKYTEIDAHKLKTFLDGRDSMLSDEPYFSAIMDSAREYDVSPVLLFAITGQEQSFVPRSHKDAIKIANNPFNVFHSWREYNTDIRDSSRIAARTVINLSKNRPDASNPIAWMNTRGGSGGYAEDPNWWVGVSKIFNQLRQVAAL
;
A
#
# COMPACT_ATOMS: atom_id res chain seq x y z
N MET A 1 15.41 22.28 -74.47
CA MET A 1 14.44 22.14 -73.35
C MET A 1 15.03 22.80 -72.13
N GLU A 2 14.90 24.12 -71.98
CA GLU A 2 15.55 24.83 -70.87
C GLU A 2 14.71 25.99 -70.30
N VAL A 3 13.39 25.97 -70.51
CA VAL A 3 12.49 27.04 -70.03
C VAL A 3 11.46 26.54 -69.00
N THR A 4 11.32 25.22 -68.78
CA THR A 4 10.33 24.65 -67.84
C THR A 4 10.86 24.39 -66.43
N THR A 5 12.17 24.40 -66.20
CA THR A 5 12.78 24.12 -64.88
C THR A 5 12.93 25.36 -63.98
N ALA A 6 13.04 26.56 -64.55
CA ALA A 6 13.24 27.81 -63.80
C ALA A 6 11.96 28.33 -63.12
N LEU A 7 10.78 28.11 -63.72
CA LEU A 7 9.49 28.56 -63.19
C LEU A 7 9.05 27.79 -61.92
N SER A 8 9.40 26.51 -61.78
CA SER A 8 9.00 25.73 -60.58
C SER A 8 9.82 26.09 -59.32
N GLY A 9 11.09 26.48 -59.49
CA GLY A 9 11.98 26.88 -58.40
C GLY A 9 11.68 28.28 -57.84
N ALA A 10 11.17 29.20 -58.67
CA ALA A 10 10.79 30.54 -58.25
C ALA A 10 9.46 30.55 -57.47
N VAL A 11 8.50 29.72 -57.86
CA VAL A 11 7.21 29.56 -57.18
C VAL A 11 7.39 28.89 -55.81
N LYS A 12 8.19 27.81 -55.71
CA LYS A 12 8.47 27.15 -54.42
C LYS A 12 9.21 28.05 -53.43
N ARG A 13 10.14 28.90 -53.91
CA ARG A 13 10.82 29.90 -53.06
C ARG A 13 9.89 31.01 -52.58
N LYS A 14 8.98 31.50 -53.41
CA LYS A 14 7.96 32.50 -52.99
C LYS A 14 6.98 31.95 -51.95
N VAL A 15 6.55 30.69 -52.08
CA VAL A 15 5.65 30.04 -51.11
C VAL A 15 6.34 29.82 -49.76
N LYS A 16 7.58 29.30 -49.74
CA LYS A 16 8.34 29.15 -48.48
C LYS A 16 8.60 30.50 -47.79
N LYS A 17 8.92 31.56 -48.54
CA LYS A 17 9.14 32.90 -47.97
C LYS A 17 7.86 33.50 -47.38
N LYS A 18 6.70 33.28 -48.02
CA LYS A 18 5.38 33.69 -47.49
C LYS A 18 5.00 32.96 -46.19
N ILE A 19 5.22 31.65 -46.11
CA ILE A 19 4.95 30.85 -44.89
C ILE A 19 5.86 31.30 -43.74
N TRP A 20 7.14 31.57 -44.04
CA TRP A 20 8.12 32.03 -43.04
C TRP A 20 7.82 33.45 -42.52
N LEU A 21 7.38 34.36 -43.41
CA LEU A 21 6.89 35.70 -43.03
C LEU A 21 5.60 35.64 -42.19
N TRP A 22 4.73 34.64 -42.40
CA TRP A 22 3.51 34.45 -41.62
C TRP A 22 3.81 33.94 -40.19
N LEU A 23 4.80 33.06 -40.04
CA LEU A 23 5.23 32.50 -38.75
C LEU A 23 5.88 33.56 -37.85
N ILE A 24 6.64 34.51 -38.42
CA ILE A 24 7.35 35.54 -37.65
C ILE A 24 6.48 36.80 -37.45
N GLY A 25 5.54 37.06 -38.35
CA GLY A 25 4.66 38.23 -38.30
C GLY A 25 3.45 38.06 -37.38
N ALA A 26 2.42 37.35 -37.85
CA ALA A 26 1.11 37.29 -37.19
C ALA A 26 0.91 36.02 -36.33
N GLY A 27 1.60 34.92 -36.66
CA GLY A 27 1.45 33.65 -35.93
C GLY A 27 2.12 33.65 -34.55
N MET A 28 3.31 34.23 -34.42
CA MET A 28 4.05 34.30 -33.14
C MET A 28 3.34 35.16 -32.09
N PRO A 29 2.85 36.38 -32.41
CA PRO A 29 2.10 37.18 -31.45
C PRO A 29 0.79 36.52 -31.03
N LEU A 30 0.12 35.79 -31.92
CA LEU A 30 -1.11 35.06 -31.59
C LEU A 30 -0.84 33.88 -30.63
N LEU A 31 0.26 33.15 -30.83
CA LEU A 31 0.65 32.05 -29.93
C LEU A 31 1.14 32.56 -28.57
N ILE A 32 1.85 33.68 -28.53
CA ILE A 32 2.25 34.37 -27.29
C ILE A 32 1.00 34.93 -26.58
N PHE A 33 0.06 35.51 -27.31
CA PHE A 33 -1.20 35.98 -26.74
C PHE A 33 -2.06 34.82 -26.21
N LEU A 34 -2.16 33.70 -26.93
CA LEU A 34 -2.91 32.51 -26.47
C LEU A 34 -2.27 31.89 -25.21
N SER A 35 -0.94 31.86 -25.13
CA SER A 35 -0.22 31.34 -23.96
C SER A 35 -0.28 32.27 -22.76
N ILE A 36 -0.26 33.60 -22.97
CA ILE A 36 -0.51 34.59 -21.92
C ILE A 36 -1.98 34.54 -21.48
N VAL A 37 -2.95 34.39 -22.38
CA VAL A 37 -4.37 34.22 -22.02
C VAL A 37 -4.59 32.91 -21.26
N LEU A 38 -3.96 31.79 -21.65
CA LEU A 38 -4.00 30.55 -20.86
C LEU A 38 -3.35 30.72 -19.48
N ALA A 39 -2.22 31.41 -19.39
CA ALA A 39 -1.54 31.68 -18.12
C ALA A 39 -2.36 32.62 -17.21
N VAL A 40 -2.98 33.67 -17.77
CA VAL A 40 -3.74 34.72 -17.08
C VAL A 40 -5.20 34.33 -16.83
N CYS A 41 -5.76 33.34 -17.56
CA CYS A 41 -7.07 32.75 -17.26
C CYS A 41 -6.96 31.54 -16.31
N MET A 42 -5.79 30.92 -16.18
CA MET A 42 -5.52 29.91 -15.14
C MET A 42 -5.05 30.52 -13.82
N PHE A 43 -4.46 31.73 -13.83
CA PHE A 43 -4.04 32.45 -12.63
C PHE A 43 -5.17 32.88 -11.66
N PRO A 44 -6.39 33.24 -12.10
CA PRO A 44 -7.48 33.65 -11.21
C PRO A 44 -8.21 32.43 -10.59
N LEU A 45 -8.03 31.23 -11.15
CA LEU A 45 -8.45 29.98 -10.51
C LEU A 45 -7.54 29.61 -9.32
N PHE A 46 -6.39 30.26 -9.16
CA PHE A 46 -5.47 30.07 -8.05
C PHE A 46 -5.56 31.12 -6.94
N ILE A 47 -6.33 32.22 -7.12
CA ILE A 47 -6.38 33.33 -6.15
C ILE A 47 -7.80 33.64 -5.63
N LEU A 48 -8.86 33.00 -6.14
CA LEU A 48 -10.23 33.11 -5.61
C LEU A 48 -10.88 31.76 -5.28
N GLY A 49 -10.06 30.77 -4.91
CA GLY A 49 -10.50 29.50 -4.33
C GLY A 49 -9.61 29.01 -3.18
N GLY A 50 -8.77 29.90 -2.64
CA GLY A 50 -8.05 29.67 -1.39
C GLY A 50 -9.04 29.63 -0.25
N ASP A 51 -8.93 28.59 0.58
CA ASP A 51 -9.80 28.22 1.70
C ASP A 51 -11.17 27.64 1.30
N SER A 52 -11.21 26.33 0.93
CA SER A 52 -12.34 25.41 1.23
C SER A 52 -12.24 24.01 0.58
N LEU A 53 -11.48 23.79 -0.50
CA LEU A 53 -11.64 22.55 -1.32
C LEU A 53 -10.64 21.40 -1.12
N TYR A 54 -9.81 21.42 -0.07
CA TYR A 54 -8.99 20.26 0.33
C TYR A 54 -9.36 19.73 1.73
N TYR A 55 -10.61 19.93 2.15
CA TYR A 55 -11.21 19.04 3.13
C TYR A 55 -11.84 17.88 2.36
N SER A 56 -11.02 16.86 2.04
CA SER A 56 -11.60 15.52 1.98
C SER A 56 -12.07 15.26 3.40
N PRO A 57 -13.37 15.06 3.66
CA PRO A 57 -13.79 14.65 4.99
C PRO A 57 -12.91 13.47 5.34
N GLY A 58 -12.17 13.60 6.45
CA GLY A 58 -11.53 12.45 7.05
C GLY A 58 -12.61 11.39 7.08
N TYR A 59 -12.28 10.18 6.63
CA TYR A 59 -13.14 9.05 6.95
C TYR A 59 -13.22 9.07 8.47
N GLU A 60 -14.35 9.57 8.96
CA GLU A 60 -14.73 9.54 10.36
C GLU A 60 -14.92 8.05 10.60
N TYR A 61 -13.83 7.39 11.00
CA TYR A 61 -13.91 6.10 11.63
C TYR A 61 -14.63 6.35 12.94
N ASP A 62 -15.95 6.37 12.89
CA ASP A 62 -16.80 5.99 14.00
C ASP A 62 -16.57 4.50 14.27
N MET A 63 -15.38 4.17 14.77
CA MET A 63 -15.13 2.88 15.39
C MET A 63 -15.12 3.09 16.89
N TYR A 64 -16.18 2.56 17.50
CA TYR A 64 -16.20 2.15 18.89
C TYR A 64 -14.92 1.35 19.18
N TYR A 65 -13.91 1.99 19.77
CA TYR A 65 -12.95 1.26 20.59
C TYR A 65 -13.65 0.98 21.91
N GLY A 66 -14.53 -0.02 21.86
CA GLY A 66 -15.11 -0.62 23.05
C GLY A 66 -13.98 -1.26 23.84
N SER A 67 -13.75 -0.72 25.03
CA SER A 67 -13.19 -1.49 26.13
C SER A 67 -13.96 -2.79 26.28
N GLU A 68 -13.24 -3.85 26.68
CA GLU A 68 -13.78 -5.15 27.10
C GLU A 68 -13.95 -6.23 26.00
N SER A 69 -12.85 -6.67 25.39
CA SER A 69 -12.62 -8.11 25.16
C SER A 69 -11.22 -8.36 24.59
N GLY A 70 -10.43 -9.17 25.29
CA GLY A 70 -9.04 -9.51 25.00
C GLY A 70 -8.73 -9.92 23.57
N GLY A 71 -8.35 -8.96 22.74
CA GLY A 71 -7.63 -9.17 21.49
C GLY A 71 -6.20 -9.59 21.81
N ALA A 72 -5.81 -10.79 21.39
CA ALA A 72 -4.55 -11.42 21.77
C ALA A 72 -3.34 -10.52 21.43
N ALA A 73 -2.63 -10.07 22.47
CA ALA A 73 -1.36 -9.38 22.33
C ALA A 73 -0.34 -10.28 21.63
N PHE A 74 0.32 -9.77 20.59
CA PHE A 74 1.39 -10.51 19.91
C PHE A 74 2.63 -10.53 20.82
N LYS A 75 2.92 -11.73 21.36
CA LYS A 75 4.00 -11.98 22.30
C LYS A 75 5.32 -12.06 21.54
N LEU A 76 6.21 -11.08 21.72
CA LEU A 76 7.62 -11.23 21.32
C LEU A 76 8.31 -12.19 22.28
N THR A 77 9.13 -13.09 21.74
CA THR A 77 10.00 -13.99 22.51
C THR A 77 11.07 -13.18 23.23
N GLY A 78 10.72 -12.71 24.44
CA GLY A 78 11.55 -11.94 25.39
C GLY A 78 11.73 -10.48 24.94
N THR A 79 10.93 -9.50 25.39
CA THR A 79 10.81 -9.05 26.79
C THR A 79 9.49 -8.31 27.09
N GLY A 80 8.43 -8.46 26.27
CA GLY A 80 7.12 -7.84 26.53
C GLY A 80 6.28 -7.61 25.27
N GLU A 81 4.99 -7.30 25.47
CA GLU A 81 4.02 -6.89 24.44
C GLU A 81 4.36 -5.46 23.96
N PHE A 82 4.14 -5.15 22.68
CA PHE A 82 4.29 -3.79 22.18
C PHE A 82 3.26 -2.88 22.85
N LEU A 83 3.73 -1.81 23.48
CA LEU A 83 2.89 -0.72 23.96
C LEU A 83 2.43 0.14 22.79
N PHE A 84 1.35 0.88 23.00
CA PHE A 84 0.97 1.93 22.06
C PHE A 84 1.95 3.11 22.14
N PRO A 85 2.49 3.63 21.02
CA PRO A 85 3.59 4.61 21.04
C PRO A 85 3.18 6.01 21.51
N ILE A 86 1.88 6.28 21.64
CA ILE A 86 1.34 7.57 22.08
C ILE A 86 0.28 7.34 23.15
N ASN A 87 0.35 8.05 24.26
CA ASN A 87 -0.74 8.04 25.23
C ASN A 87 -1.86 8.98 24.76
N THR A 88 -2.93 8.42 24.20
CA THR A 88 -4.11 9.18 23.75
C THR A 88 -5.39 8.50 24.21
N GLN A 89 -6.43 9.30 24.49
CA GLN A 89 -7.76 8.79 24.82
C GLN A 89 -8.52 8.28 23.58
N LYS A 90 -8.15 8.76 22.38
CA LYS A 90 -8.73 8.35 21.11
C LYS A 90 -7.62 8.02 20.12
N ILE A 91 -7.60 6.78 19.64
CA ILE A 91 -6.68 6.36 18.59
C ILE A 91 -7.32 6.67 17.24
N VAL A 92 -6.67 7.52 16.45
CA VAL A 92 -7.09 7.83 15.09
C VAL A 92 -5.95 7.45 14.14
N ILE A 93 -6.19 6.44 13.30
CA ILE A 93 -5.26 6.05 12.24
C ILE A 93 -5.68 6.77 10.97
N THR A 94 -4.86 7.72 10.51
CA THR A 94 -5.13 8.51 9.30
C THR A 94 -4.67 7.79 8.04
N SER A 95 -3.67 6.91 8.15
CA SER A 95 -3.21 6.06 7.06
C SER A 95 -2.68 4.73 7.57
N GLY A 96 -3.07 3.63 6.93
CA GLY A 96 -2.60 2.29 7.27
C GLY A 96 -1.33 1.90 6.51
N PHE A 97 -0.70 0.80 6.93
CA PHE A 97 0.38 0.16 6.19
C PHE A 97 -0.13 -0.39 4.85
N GLY A 98 0.72 -0.34 3.83
CA GLY A 98 0.45 -0.92 2.52
C GLY A 98 0.46 0.10 1.39
N MET A 99 0.22 -0.37 0.17
CA MET A 99 0.34 0.47 -1.02
C MET A 99 -0.81 1.44 -1.12
N ARG A 100 -0.48 2.70 -1.33
CA ARG A 100 -1.45 3.77 -1.54
C ARG A 100 -0.96 4.72 -2.61
N MET A 101 -1.87 5.55 -3.10
CA MET A 101 -1.48 6.71 -3.89
C MET A 101 -0.69 7.66 -3.00
N HIS A 102 0.59 7.91 -3.33
CA HIS A 102 1.42 8.81 -2.56
C HIS A 102 0.84 10.24 -2.66
N PRO A 103 0.56 10.91 -1.54
CA PRO A 103 -0.25 12.13 -1.52
C PRO A 103 0.44 13.27 -2.27
N VAL A 104 1.77 13.29 -2.24
CA VAL A 104 2.62 14.30 -2.87
C VAL A 104 3.08 13.91 -4.28
N LEU A 105 3.44 12.64 -4.48
CA LEU A 105 4.09 12.19 -5.73
C LEU A 105 3.08 11.73 -6.77
N LYS A 106 1.85 11.41 -6.35
CA LYS A 106 0.77 10.88 -7.22
C LYS A 106 1.16 9.59 -7.95
N GLU A 107 2.01 8.80 -7.32
CA GLU A 107 2.44 7.46 -7.75
C GLU A 107 1.97 6.43 -6.72
N ARG A 108 1.68 5.19 -7.12
CA ARG A 108 1.42 4.13 -6.13
C ARG A 108 2.73 3.81 -5.42
N LYS A 109 2.77 4.01 -4.11
CA LYS A 109 3.95 3.75 -3.28
C LYS A 109 3.56 3.05 -1.99
N LEU A 110 4.47 2.21 -1.51
CA LEU A 110 4.29 1.52 -0.24
C LEU A 110 4.34 2.55 0.89
N HIS A 111 3.29 2.56 1.69
CA HIS A 111 3.33 3.15 3.00
C HIS A 111 3.90 2.14 3.98
N THR A 112 5.12 2.40 4.43
CA THR A 112 5.96 1.45 5.20
C THR A 112 5.60 1.39 6.69
N GLY A 113 4.59 2.14 7.11
CA GLY A 113 4.12 2.21 8.48
C GLY A 113 2.65 2.60 8.58
N ILE A 114 2.24 3.02 9.76
CA ILE A 114 0.93 3.62 10.02
C ILE A 114 1.10 5.09 10.43
N ASP A 115 0.14 5.92 10.05
CA ASP A 115 0.07 7.32 10.46
C ASP A 115 -0.97 7.44 11.57
N ILE A 116 -0.50 7.81 12.77
CA ILE A 116 -1.32 8.01 13.96
C ILE A 116 -1.52 9.51 14.14
N ALA A 117 -2.77 9.98 14.00
CA ALA A 117 -3.09 11.38 14.20
C ALA A 117 -2.83 11.79 15.66
N CYS A 118 -2.07 12.87 15.83
CA CYS A 118 -1.78 13.45 17.13
C CYS A 118 -1.29 14.89 16.96
N ASP A 119 -1.52 15.70 17.98
CA ASP A 119 -1.05 17.09 17.98
C ASP A 119 0.47 17.17 18.07
N THR A 120 1.04 18.23 17.50
CA THR A 120 2.46 18.53 17.68
C THR A 120 2.78 18.68 19.17
N GLY A 121 3.85 18.02 19.61
CA GLY A 121 4.27 18.03 21.02
C GLY A 121 3.75 16.84 21.84
N THR A 122 2.86 16.02 21.29
CA THR A 122 2.38 14.79 21.94
C THR A 122 3.57 13.87 22.29
N PRO A 123 3.72 13.41 23.54
CA PRO A 123 4.79 12.49 23.92
C PRO A 123 4.78 11.20 23.12
N VAL A 124 5.94 10.79 22.61
CA VAL A 124 6.14 9.54 21.88
C VAL A 124 7.02 8.62 22.73
N LEU A 125 6.55 7.39 22.94
CA LEU A 125 7.14 6.40 23.82
C LEU A 125 7.67 5.21 23.02
N ALA A 126 8.73 4.57 23.53
CA ALA A 126 9.23 3.32 22.98
C ALA A 126 8.19 2.20 23.15
N VAL A 127 7.79 1.53 22.07
CA VAL A 127 6.78 0.45 22.15
C VAL A 127 7.31 -0.80 22.84
N SER A 128 8.63 -1.01 22.82
CA SER A 128 9.28 -2.17 23.44
C SER A 128 10.70 -1.81 23.86
N GLY A 129 11.30 -2.65 24.70
CA GLY A 129 12.69 -2.50 25.12
C GLY A 129 13.66 -2.78 23.97
N GLY A 130 14.77 -2.07 23.94
CA GLY A 130 15.73 -2.16 22.84
C GLY A 130 16.92 -1.23 22.98
N THR A 131 17.66 -1.07 21.88
CA THR A 131 18.76 -0.12 21.77
C THR A 131 18.47 0.88 20.66
N VAL A 132 18.56 2.17 20.95
CA VAL A 132 18.41 3.22 19.93
C VAL A 132 19.57 3.10 18.95
N SER A 133 19.29 2.80 17.68
CA SER A 133 20.29 2.68 16.61
C SER A 133 20.41 3.94 15.77
N PHE A 134 19.41 4.84 15.86
CA PHE A 134 19.43 6.14 15.20
C PHE A 134 18.56 7.15 15.95
N ALA A 135 19.04 8.39 16.04
CA ALA A 135 18.29 9.54 16.56
C ALA A 135 18.83 10.81 15.88
N GLY A 136 18.08 11.38 14.93
CA GLY A 136 18.52 12.55 14.16
C GLY A 136 17.64 12.88 12.97
N ASP A 137 18.20 13.62 12.00
CA ASP A 137 17.53 13.97 10.74
C ASP A 137 17.53 12.75 9.79
N GLY A 138 16.35 12.21 9.52
CA GLY A 138 16.09 11.09 8.61
C GLY A 138 15.66 11.53 7.20
N GLY A 139 15.84 12.81 6.84
CA GLY A 139 15.48 13.35 5.53
C GLY A 139 13.97 13.38 5.32
N GLY A 140 13.43 12.52 4.45
CA GLY A 140 11.99 12.44 4.18
C GLY A 140 11.16 12.09 5.42
N TYR A 141 11.74 11.35 6.37
CA TYR A 141 11.13 11.05 7.66
C TYR A 141 11.13 12.24 8.63
N GLY A 142 11.83 13.33 8.32
CA GLY A 142 12.07 14.42 9.26
C GLY A 142 12.90 13.93 10.45
N ASN A 143 12.60 14.44 11.64
CA ASN A 143 13.23 13.95 12.86
C ASN A 143 12.79 12.50 13.12
N LEU A 144 13.76 11.60 13.22
CA LEU A 144 13.56 10.17 13.27
C LEU A 144 14.31 9.55 14.44
N VAL A 145 13.63 8.65 15.14
CA VAL A 145 14.23 7.69 16.08
C VAL A 145 14.03 6.28 15.54
N ILE A 146 15.08 5.45 15.60
CA ILE A 146 15.02 4.02 15.28
C ILE A 146 15.50 3.24 16.51
N ILE A 147 14.73 2.22 16.91
CA ILE A 147 15.06 1.32 18.01
C ILE A 147 15.19 -0.09 17.47
N GLU A 148 16.31 -0.76 17.78
CA GLU A 148 16.52 -2.18 17.52
C GLU A 148 16.09 -3.02 18.72
N HIS A 149 15.34 -4.08 18.43
CA HIS A 149 14.75 -4.98 19.41
C HIS A 149 15.29 -6.41 19.20
N PRO A 150 15.20 -7.28 20.22
CA PRO A 150 15.53 -8.70 20.08
C PRO A 150 14.78 -9.37 18.91
N GLY A 151 15.40 -10.39 18.33
CA GLY A 151 14.79 -11.14 17.24
C GLY A 151 14.75 -10.40 15.90
N GLY A 152 15.64 -9.42 15.65
CA GLY A 152 15.76 -8.76 14.34
C GLY A 152 14.64 -7.75 14.05
N TYR A 153 13.90 -7.32 15.06
CA TYR A 153 12.88 -6.29 14.90
C TYR A 153 13.46 -4.89 15.05
N LYS A 154 12.91 -3.93 14.29
CA LYS A 154 13.19 -2.50 14.46
C LYS A 154 11.89 -1.72 14.48
N THR A 155 11.86 -0.62 15.24
CA THR A 155 10.73 0.33 15.21
C THR A 155 11.21 1.73 14.84
N TYR A 156 10.43 2.40 14.00
CA TYR A 156 10.74 3.73 13.49
C TYR A 156 9.68 4.71 13.98
N TYR A 157 10.12 5.89 14.43
CA TYR A 157 9.27 6.96 14.95
C TYR A 157 9.64 8.26 14.22
N ALA A 158 8.85 8.60 13.21
CA ALA A 158 9.16 9.69 12.28
C ALA A 158 8.27 10.93 12.50
N HIS A 159 8.62 11.98 11.78
CA HIS A 159 7.96 13.29 11.79
C HIS A 159 7.97 13.98 13.16
N LEU A 160 8.91 13.63 14.03
CA LEU A 160 8.99 14.17 15.39
C LEU A 160 9.23 15.69 15.36
N SER A 161 8.67 16.41 16.33
CA SER A 161 9.02 17.82 16.56
C SER A 161 10.30 17.94 17.40
N VAL A 162 10.48 17.00 18.34
CA VAL A 162 11.61 16.96 19.26
C VAL A 162 12.08 15.52 19.40
N ILE A 163 13.40 15.32 19.32
CA ILE A 163 14.06 14.07 19.72
C ILE A 163 14.55 14.25 21.15
N SER A 164 14.21 13.32 22.04
CA SER A 164 14.54 13.39 23.47
C SER A 164 15.47 12.27 23.92
N ILE A 165 16.03 11.52 22.97
CA ILE A 165 16.90 10.37 23.21
C ILE A 165 18.14 10.42 22.32
N ASN A 166 19.23 9.78 22.75
CA ASN A 166 20.49 9.74 22.01
C ASN A 166 20.71 8.37 21.38
N ASN A 167 21.45 8.34 20.27
CA ASN A 167 21.93 7.11 19.65
C ASN A 167 22.76 6.25 20.64
N GLY A 168 22.60 4.93 20.60
CA GLY A 168 23.25 3.97 21.47
C GLY A 168 22.60 3.79 22.84
N THR A 169 21.52 4.51 23.16
CA THR A 169 20.83 4.39 24.45
C THR A 169 20.06 3.07 24.54
N VAL A 170 20.28 2.31 25.60
CA VAL A 170 19.43 1.14 25.95
C VAL A 170 18.19 1.65 26.67
N ILE A 171 17.02 1.23 26.21
CA ILE A 171 15.73 1.78 26.63
C ILE A 171 14.73 0.66 26.98
N SER A 172 13.87 0.91 27.97
CA SER A 172 12.74 0.05 28.31
C SER A 172 11.49 0.44 27.54
N ALA A 173 10.52 -0.48 27.45
CA ALA A 173 9.20 -0.16 26.92
C ALA A 173 8.55 0.98 27.74
N GLY A 174 7.93 1.94 27.05
CA GLY A 174 7.20 3.06 27.64
C GLY A 174 8.06 4.28 27.98
N GLU A 175 9.38 4.22 27.79
CA GLU A 175 10.25 5.38 27.99
C GLU A 175 10.07 6.43 26.89
N LEU A 176 10.17 7.70 27.26
CA LEU A 176 10.01 8.84 26.36
C LEU A 176 11.19 8.93 25.39
N ILE A 177 10.90 8.95 24.10
CA ILE A 177 11.93 9.06 23.04
C ILE A 177 11.86 10.38 22.27
N GLY A 178 10.73 11.07 22.34
CA GLY A 178 10.54 12.34 21.66
C GLY A 178 9.12 12.86 21.75
N LYS A 179 8.80 13.78 20.86
CA LYS A 179 7.46 14.36 20.72
C LYS A 179 7.04 14.36 19.26
N ALA A 180 5.80 13.99 19.01
CA ALA A 180 5.23 13.99 17.66
C ALA A 180 5.24 15.40 17.07
N GLY A 181 5.17 15.49 15.75
CA GLY A 181 5.28 16.76 15.04
C GLY A 181 4.80 16.67 13.61
N ASN A 182 5.43 17.47 12.75
CA ASN A 182 5.10 17.58 11.34
C ASN A 182 6.37 17.85 10.49
N THR A 183 7.51 17.27 10.89
CA THR A 183 8.79 17.48 10.20
C THR A 183 8.95 16.53 9.01
N GLY A 184 9.80 16.87 8.03
CA GLY A 184 10.00 16.04 6.83
C GLY A 184 8.81 16.08 5.87
N PHE A 185 8.56 14.98 5.16
CA PHE A 185 7.47 14.86 4.16
C PHE A 185 6.15 14.48 4.82
N SER A 186 5.56 15.45 5.52
CA SER A 186 4.28 15.30 6.20
C SER A 186 3.29 16.38 5.78
N THR A 187 2.02 16.02 5.61
CA THR A 187 0.94 16.95 5.24
C THR A 187 0.23 17.57 6.44
N GLY A 188 0.42 17.04 7.65
CA GLY A 188 -0.17 17.53 8.88
C GLY A 188 0.33 16.75 10.10
N PRO A 189 0.12 17.26 11.33
CA PRO A 189 0.66 16.63 12.53
C PRO A 189 0.23 15.18 12.72
N HIS A 190 1.20 14.28 12.83
CA HIS A 190 1.00 12.85 13.11
C HIS A 190 2.31 12.19 13.54
N LEU A 191 2.22 10.97 14.05
CA LEU A 191 3.36 10.06 14.18
C LEU A 191 3.28 9.03 13.05
N HIS A 192 4.31 8.99 12.22
CA HIS A 192 4.52 7.87 11.31
C HIS A 192 5.32 6.79 12.05
N PHE A 193 4.70 5.63 12.25
CA PHE A 193 5.26 4.51 13.01
C PHE A 193 5.44 3.30 12.11
N GLU A 194 6.66 2.75 12.08
CA GLU A 194 6.95 1.51 11.35
C GLU A 194 7.41 0.40 12.30
N VAL A 195 7.12 -0.84 11.90
CA VAL A 195 7.78 -2.03 12.42
C VAL A 195 8.51 -2.67 11.25
N ARG A 196 9.75 -3.10 11.48
CA ARG A 196 10.54 -3.84 10.49
C ARG A 196 11.03 -5.14 11.09
N LYS A 197 11.14 -6.18 10.27
CA LYS A 197 11.76 -7.46 10.57
C LYS A 197 12.87 -7.69 9.58
N ASP A 198 14.10 -7.82 10.07
CA ASP A 198 15.30 -8.01 9.25
C ASP A 198 15.39 -6.93 8.14
N ASP A 199 15.16 -5.67 8.53
CA ASP A 199 15.11 -4.46 7.70
C ASP A 199 13.96 -4.34 6.69
N SER A 200 13.14 -5.38 6.53
CA SER A 200 11.89 -5.32 5.74
C SER A 200 10.76 -4.73 6.58
N PRO A 201 10.05 -3.68 6.11
CA PRO A 201 8.84 -3.19 6.77
C PRO A 201 7.79 -4.29 6.91
N ILE A 202 6.98 -4.26 7.96
CA ILE A 202 5.81 -5.14 8.17
C ILE A 202 4.69 -4.30 8.77
N ASP A 203 3.43 -4.77 8.66
CA ASP A 203 2.29 -4.03 9.18
C ASP A 203 2.38 -3.86 10.71
N PRO A 204 2.45 -2.61 11.23
CA PRO A 204 2.46 -2.34 12.67
C PRO A 204 1.16 -2.70 13.40
N ALA A 205 0.02 -2.72 12.71
CA ALA A 205 -1.29 -2.77 13.34
C ALA A 205 -1.49 -3.98 14.28
N PRO A 206 -1.12 -5.22 13.90
CA PRO A 206 -1.23 -6.38 14.80
C PRO A 206 -0.39 -6.25 16.08
N PHE A 207 0.77 -5.59 16.00
CA PHE A 207 1.65 -5.40 17.15
C PHE A 207 1.08 -4.39 18.15
N LEU A 208 0.33 -3.41 17.66
CA LEU A 208 -0.29 -2.37 18.49
C LEU A 208 -1.67 -2.74 19.02
N GLY A 209 -2.12 -3.99 18.83
CA GLY A 209 -3.49 -4.40 19.15
C GLY A 209 -4.54 -3.71 18.27
N LEU A 210 -4.14 -3.08 17.15
CA LEU A 210 -5.02 -2.47 16.16
C LEU A 210 -5.52 -3.50 15.15
N VAL A 211 -5.88 -4.69 15.66
CA VAL A 211 -6.59 -5.67 14.84
C VAL A 211 -7.95 -5.05 14.57
N GLN A 212 -8.11 -4.50 13.36
CA GLN A 212 -9.43 -4.05 12.93
C GLN A 212 -10.34 -5.27 12.96
N ASP A 213 -11.37 -5.22 13.81
CA ASP A 213 -12.62 -5.94 13.58
C ASP A 213 -13.25 -5.31 12.32
N ILE A 214 -12.65 -5.56 11.16
CA ILE A 214 -13.28 -5.22 9.89
C ILE A 214 -14.47 -6.14 9.82
N PRO A 215 -15.72 -5.62 9.83
CA PRO A 215 -16.86 -6.46 9.53
C PRO A 215 -16.55 -7.10 8.18
N ASN A 216 -16.49 -8.43 8.13
CA ASN A 216 -16.14 -9.10 6.90
C ASN A 216 -17.28 -8.85 5.89
N VAL A 217 -17.07 -7.85 5.03
CA VAL A 217 -18.00 -7.41 3.99
C VAL A 217 -17.99 -8.31 2.75
N LEU A 218 -17.20 -9.39 2.77
CA LEU A 218 -17.21 -10.34 1.68
C LEU A 218 -18.60 -10.97 1.55
N PRO A 219 -19.08 -11.19 0.31
CA PRO A 219 -20.25 -12.03 0.11
C PRO A 219 -19.94 -13.46 0.58
N GLU A 220 -20.98 -14.20 1.00
CA GLU A 220 -20.84 -15.57 1.53
C GLU A 220 -20.03 -16.50 0.63
N GLU A 221 -20.11 -16.34 -0.70
CA GLU A 221 -19.36 -17.15 -1.65
C GLU A 221 -17.83 -16.95 -1.60
N LEU A 222 -17.36 -15.82 -1.04
CA LEU A 222 -15.94 -15.51 -0.90
C LEU A 222 -15.45 -15.60 0.55
N LYS A 223 -16.33 -15.93 1.49
CA LYS A 223 -15.98 -16.17 2.89
C LYS A 223 -15.31 -17.53 3.10
N TYR A 224 -14.77 -17.73 4.29
CA TYR A 224 -14.11 -18.98 4.62
C TYR A 224 -15.09 -20.15 4.53
N THR A 225 -14.64 -21.21 3.87
CA THR A 225 -15.31 -22.50 3.85
C THR A 225 -14.25 -23.56 4.04
N GLU A 226 -14.57 -24.60 4.81
CA GLU A 226 -13.69 -25.76 4.92
C GLU A 226 -13.57 -26.45 3.56
N ILE A 227 -12.35 -26.91 3.26
CA ILE A 227 -12.01 -27.54 1.99
C ILE A 227 -11.26 -28.85 2.22
N ASP A 228 -11.27 -29.73 1.22
CA ASP A 228 -10.40 -30.90 1.18
C ASP A 228 -8.96 -30.49 0.88
N ALA A 229 -8.18 -30.27 1.94
CA ALA A 229 -6.79 -29.85 1.86
C ALA A 229 -5.91 -30.86 1.09
N HIS A 230 -6.21 -32.16 1.16
CA HIS A 230 -5.44 -33.19 0.45
C HIS A 230 -5.66 -33.07 -1.07
N LYS A 231 -6.91 -32.92 -1.52
CA LYS A 231 -7.20 -32.69 -2.95
C LYS A 231 -6.57 -31.41 -3.46
N LEU A 232 -6.60 -30.33 -2.67
CA LEU A 232 -5.95 -29.08 -3.07
C LEU A 232 -4.43 -29.21 -3.16
N LYS A 233 -3.77 -29.84 -2.18
CA LYS A 233 -2.32 -30.13 -2.24
C LYS A 233 -1.98 -30.98 -3.47
N THR A 234 -2.77 -32.03 -3.74
CA THR A 234 -2.59 -32.89 -4.92
C THR A 234 -2.68 -32.10 -6.22
N PHE A 235 -3.65 -31.17 -6.32
CA PHE A 235 -3.77 -30.29 -7.48
C PHE A 235 -2.54 -29.38 -7.65
N LEU A 236 -2.06 -28.78 -6.56
CA LEU A 236 -0.88 -27.92 -6.55
C LEU A 236 0.38 -28.70 -6.94
N ASP A 237 0.57 -29.91 -6.42
CA ASP A 237 1.69 -30.79 -6.79
C ASP A 237 1.65 -31.16 -8.27
N GLY A 238 0.45 -31.45 -8.81
CA GLY A 238 0.26 -31.67 -10.25
C GLY A 238 0.58 -30.45 -11.13
N ARG A 239 0.74 -29.27 -10.54
CA ARG A 239 1.16 -28.02 -11.20
C ARG A 239 2.63 -27.68 -10.94
N ASP A 240 3.41 -28.59 -10.34
CA ASP A 240 4.77 -28.31 -9.87
C ASP A 240 4.80 -27.15 -8.85
N SER A 241 3.73 -26.89 -8.11
CA SER A 241 3.62 -25.71 -7.23
C SER A 241 4.41 -25.87 -5.94
N MET A 242 5.26 -24.89 -5.59
CA MET A 242 5.91 -24.82 -4.27
C MET A 242 4.91 -24.55 -3.13
N LEU A 243 3.69 -24.09 -3.45
CA LEU A 243 2.69 -23.70 -2.44
C LEU A 243 1.98 -24.89 -1.77
N SER A 244 2.20 -26.13 -2.22
CA SER A 244 1.77 -27.34 -1.49
C SER A 244 2.72 -27.71 -0.34
N ASP A 245 3.97 -27.21 -0.38
CA ASP A 245 4.98 -27.44 0.65
C ASP A 245 4.72 -26.58 1.89
N GLU A 246 5.23 -27.00 3.04
CA GLU A 246 5.22 -26.20 4.25
C GLU A 246 6.45 -25.26 4.30
N PRO A 247 6.32 -24.04 4.84
CA PRO A 247 5.17 -23.49 5.56
C PRO A 247 4.11 -22.82 4.66
N TYR A 248 4.28 -22.86 3.33
CA TYR A 248 3.47 -22.04 2.41
C TYR A 248 1.99 -22.39 2.46
N PHE A 249 1.68 -23.69 2.40
CA PHE A 249 0.29 -24.14 2.40
C PHE A 249 -0.43 -23.75 3.69
N SER A 250 0.14 -24.10 4.86
CA SER A 250 -0.48 -23.80 6.15
C SER A 250 -0.60 -22.29 6.40
N ALA A 251 0.40 -21.48 6.01
CA ALA A 251 0.31 -20.03 6.17
C ALA A 251 -0.85 -19.39 5.39
N ILE A 252 -1.10 -19.84 4.16
CA ILE A 252 -2.25 -19.37 3.36
C ILE A 252 -3.56 -19.83 3.99
N MET A 253 -3.65 -21.10 4.40
CA MET A 253 -4.84 -21.67 5.03
C MET A 253 -5.18 -21.02 6.37
N ASP A 254 -4.17 -20.79 7.20
CA ASP A 254 -4.32 -20.10 8.49
C ASP A 254 -4.81 -18.68 8.30
N SER A 255 -4.24 -17.95 7.33
CA SER A 255 -4.66 -16.57 7.03
C SER A 255 -6.07 -16.52 6.47
N ALA A 256 -6.44 -17.47 5.60
CA ALA A 256 -7.81 -17.60 5.11
C ALA A 256 -8.80 -17.76 6.26
N ARG A 257 -8.49 -18.63 7.24
CA ARG A 257 -9.33 -18.83 8.43
C ARG A 257 -9.35 -17.62 9.35
N GLU A 258 -8.19 -17.02 9.61
CA GLU A 258 -8.02 -15.86 10.49
C GLU A 258 -8.87 -14.65 10.03
N TYR A 259 -8.96 -14.44 8.71
CA TYR A 259 -9.67 -13.30 8.13
C TYR A 259 -11.05 -13.65 7.56
N ASP A 260 -11.53 -14.88 7.78
CA ASP A 260 -12.79 -15.38 7.21
C ASP A 260 -12.88 -15.20 5.67
N VAL A 261 -11.78 -15.50 4.97
CA VAL A 261 -11.66 -15.43 3.51
C VAL A 261 -11.58 -16.84 2.94
N SER A 262 -12.20 -17.08 1.78
CA SER A 262 -12.12 -18.36 1.09
C SER A 262 -10.66 -18.77 0.80
N PRO A 263 -10.18 -19.95 1.27
CA PRO A 263 -8.81 -20.38 1.00
C PRO A 263 -8.58 -20.56 -0.50
N VAL A 264 -9.56 -21.08 -1.24
CA VAL A 264 -9.45 -21.25 -2.69
C VAL A 264 -9.46 -19.93 -3.45
N LEU A 265 -9.99 -18.83 -2.90
CA LEU A 265 -9.82 -17.49 -3.47
C LEU A 265 -8.36 -17.03 -3.36
N LEU A 266 -7.75 -17.20 -2.18
CA LEU A 266 -6.33 -16.86 -1.98
C LEU A 266 -5.43 -17.67 -2.91
N PHE A 267 -5.63 -18.98 -3.02
CA PHE A 267 -4.89 -19.80 -3.99
C PHE A 267 -5.18 -19.41 -5.44
N ALA A 268 -6.41 -19.04 -5.79
CA ALA A 268 -6.74 -18.59 -7.14
C ALA A 268 -5.99 -17.32 -7.55
N ILE A 269 -5.82 -16.38 -6.61
CA ILE A 269 -4.99 -15.19 -6.78
C ILE A 269 -3.53 -15.59 -7.07
N THR A 270 -2.94 -16.50 -6.28
CA THR A 270 -1.56 -16.97 -6.54
C THR A 270 -1.41 -17.69 -7.88
N GLY A 271 -2.46 -18.40 -8.31
CA GLY A 271 -2.54 -19.03 -9.63
C GLY A 271 -2.52 -18.01 -10.75
N GLN A 272 -3.30 -16.93 -10.62
CA GLN A 272 -3.35 -15.87 -11.61
C GLN A 272 -2.06 -15.05 -11.65
N GLU A 273 -1.48 -14.75 -10.49
CA GLU A 273 -0.32 -13.86 -10.38
C GLU A 273 1.00 -14.54 -10.72
N GLN A 274 1.18 -15.78 -10.25
CA GLN A 274 2.47 -16.46 -10.26
C GLN A 274 2.38 -17.90 -10.78
N SER A 275 1.27 -18.27 -11.45
CA SER A 275 1.06 -19.63 -11.94
C SER A 275 1.24 -20.70 -10.85
N PHE A 276 0.82 -20.39 -9.62
CA PHE A 276 1.02 -21.20 -8.42
C PHE A 276 2.50 -21.40 -8.02
N VAL A 277 3.42 -20.57 -8.48
CA VAL A 277 4.85 -20.64 -8.14
C VAL A 277 5.46 -22.01 -8.46
N PRO A 278 5.71 -22.32 -9.74
CA PRO A 278 6.37 -23.57 -10.12
C PRO A 278 7.73 -23.72 -9.42
N ARG A 279 8.04 -24.89 -8.86
CA ARG A 279 9.31 -25.19 -8.18
C ARG A 279 10.49 -25.04 -9.13
N SER A 280 10.25 -25.32 -10.42
CA SER A 280 11.20 -25.10 -11.52
C SER A 280 11.54 -23.62 -11.79
N HIS A 281 10.81 -22.66 -11.23
CA HIS A 281 11.10 -21.24 -11.40
C HIS A 281 12.38 -20.84 -10.65
N LYS A 282 13.29 -20.10 -11.30
CA LYS A 282 14.59 -19.69 -10.73
C LYS A 282 14.48 -18.92 -9.40
N ASP A 283 13.39 -18.17 -9.23
CA ASP A 283 13.11 -17.36 -8.04
C ASP A 283 11.99 -17.97 -7.18
N ALA A 284 11.68 -19.27 -7.32
CA ALA A 284 10.52 -19.91 -6.69
C ALA A 284 10.42 -19.64 -5.18
N ILE A 285 11.52 -19.79 -4.43
CA ILE A 285 11.55 -19.53 -2.98
C ILE A 285 11.19 -18.07 -2.67
N LYS A 286 11.74 -17.13 -3.45
CA LYS A 286 11.47 -15.70 -3.27
C LYS A 286 10.01 -15.36 -3.56
N ILE A 287 9.45 -15.92 -4.63
CA ILE A 287 8.05 -15.70 -5.03
C ILE A 287 7.11 -16.40 -4.04
N ALA A 288 7.44 -17.59 -3.56
CA ALA A 288 6.61 -18.35 -2.62
C ALA A 288 6.44 -17.64 -1.27
N ASN A 289 7.36 -16.75 -0.89
CA ASN A 289 7.22 -15.89 0.28
C ASN A 289 6.21 -14.74 0.08
N ASN A 290 5.92 -14.35 -1.17
CA ASN A 290 4.91 -13.35 -1.50
C ASN A 290 4.22 -13.66 -2.84
N PRO A 291 3.41 -14.74 -2.91
CA PRO A 291 2.90 -15.27 -4.18
C PRO A 291 1.70 -14.47 -4.70
N PHE A 292 1.13 -13.59 -3.88
CA PHE A 292 -0.05 -12.81 -4.21
C PHE A 292 0.25 -11.60 -5.08
N ASN A 293 1.52 -11.19 -5.14
CA ASN A 293 1.99 -10.04 -5.90
C ASN A 293 1.10 -8.79 -5.73
N VAL A 294 0.53 -8.62 -4.53
CA VAL A 294 -0.33 -7.49 -4.20
C VAL A 294 0.48 -6.23 -4.50
N PHE A 295 0.08 -5.49 -5.55
CA PHE A 295 0.74 -4.27 -6.02
C PHE A 295 2.24 -4.41 -6.36
N HIS A 296 2.63 -5.45 -7.12
CA HIS A 296 4.03 -5.70 -7.58
C HIS A 296 5.01 -6.11 -6.47
N SER A 297 4.49 -6.55 -5.32
CA SER A 297 5.25 -6.59 -4.08
C SER A 297 6.42 -7.58 -4.07
N TRP A 298 6.38 -8.80 -4.60
CA TRP A 298 7.51 -9.75 -4.38
C TRP A 298 8.88 -9.28 -4.92
N ARG A 299 8.90 -8.36 -5.88
CA ARG A 299 10.14 -7.77 -6.42
C ARG A 299 10.68 -6.64 -5.56
N GLU A 300 9.78 -5.80 -5.04
CA GLU A 300 10.11 -4.57 -4.29
C GLU A 300 10.02 -4.77 -2.75
N TYR A 301 9.29 -5.79 -2.31
CA TYR A 301 8.86 -6.08 -0.95
C TYR A 301 8.64 -7.60 -0.75
N ASN A 302 9.64 -8.26 -0.16
CA ASN A 302 9.60 -9.69 0.11
C ASN A 302 9.62 -9.95 1.62
N THR A 303 8.45 -10.24 2.20
CA THR A 303 8.26 -10.66 3.60
C THR A 303 8.37 -12.18 3.73
N ASP A 304 7.78 -12.76 4.78
CA ASP A 304 7.40 -14.17 4.78
C ASP A 304 5.98 -14.40 4.23
N ILE A 305 5.65 -15.67 4.00
CA ILE A 305 4.36 -16.11 3.45
C ILE A 305 3.18 -15.84 4.38
N ARG A 306 3.39 -15.84 5.71
CA ARG A 306 2.30 -15.57 6.65
C ARG A 306 1.90 -14.10 6.51
N ASP A 307 2.85 -13.19 6.56
CA ASP A 307 2.59 -11.76 6.43
C ASP A 307 1.97 -11.41 5.06
N SER A 308 2.51 -11.96 3.96
CA SER A 308 1.97 -11.69 2.62
C SER A 308 0.56 -12.25 2.43
N SER A 309 0.24 -13.41 3.02
CA SER A 309 -1.10 -14.00 3.01
C SER A 309 -2.12 -13.16 3.77
N ARG A 310 -1.74 -12.62 4.93
CA ARG A 310 -2.58 -11.70 5.72
C ARG A 310 -2.83 -10.38 4.99
N ILE A 311 -1.80 -9.83 4.35
CA ILE A 311 -1.92 -8.63 3.51
C ILE A 311 -2.89 -8.89 2.36
N ALA A 312 -2.78 -10.04 1.68
CA ALA A 312 -3.70 -10.40 0.59
C ALA A 312 -5.15 -10.55 1.08
N ALA A 313 -5.37 -11.24 2.19
CA ALA A 313 -6.70 -11.39 2.78
C ALA A 313 -7.35 -10.04 3.14
N ARG A 314 -6.61 -9.16 3.83
CA ARG A 314 -7.06 -7.80 4.14
C ARG A 314 -7.33 -6.96 2.90
N THR A 315 -6.49 -7.09 1.88
CA THR A 315 -6.65 -6.38 0.60
C THR A 315 -7.95 -6.77 -0.07
N VAL A 316 -8.26 -8.07 -0.12
CA VAL A 316 -9.50 -8.62 -0.68
C VAL A 316 -10.75 -8.10 0.07
N ILE A 317 -10.72 -8.07 1.40
CA ILE A 317 -11.81 -7.52 2.22
C ILE A 317 -11.98 -6.02 1.97
N ASN A 318 -10.88 -5.26 2.00
CA ASN A 318 -10.91 -3.81 1.81
C ASN A 318 -11.43 -3.40 0.42
N LEU A 319 -11.01 -4.10 -0.63
CA LEU A 319 -11.47 -3.86 -1.99
C LEU A 319 -12.93 -4.28 -2.21
N SER A 320 -13.51 -5.07 -1.30
CA SER A 320 -14.92 -5.47 -1.35
C SER A 320 -15.88 -4.47 -0.70
N LYS A 321 -15.36 -3.43 -0.02
CA LYS A 321 -16.17 -2.37 0.59
C LYS A 321 -17.01 -1.63 -0.46
N ASN A 322 -18.20 -1.19 -0.05
CA ASN A 322 -19.14 -0.43 -0.88
C ASN A 322 -19.53 -1.10 -2.20
N ARG A 323 -19.32 -2.43 -2.31
CA ARG A 323 -19.71 -3.20 -3.49
C ARG A 323 -21.23 -3.17 -3.66
N PRO A 324 -21.76 -2.75 -4.81
CA PRO A 324 -23.18 -2.93 -5.12
C PRO A 324 -23.53 -4.42 -5.19
N ASP A 325 -24.65 -4.84 -4.60
CA ASP A 325 -25.05 -6.25 -4.51
C ASP A 325 -25.07 -6.96 -5.88
N ALA A 326 -25.53 -6.26 -6.92
CA ALA A 326 -25.64 -6.77 -8.29
C ALA A 326 -24.30 -6.90 -9.04
N SER A 327 -23.20 -6.40 -8.48
CA SER A 327 -21.88 -6.46 -9.12
C SER A 327 -21.15 -7.77 -8.81
N ASN A 328 -20.43 -8.31 -9.79
CA ASN A 328 -19.58 -9.49 -9.57
C ASN A 328 -18.49 -9.14 -8.53
N PRO A 329 -18.32 -9.95 -7.46
CA PRO A 329 -17.46 -9.57 -6.36
C PRO A 329 -15.97 -9.59 -6.67
N ILE A 330 -15.50 -10.55 -7.48
CA ILE A 330 -14.08 -10.60 -7.89
C ILE A 330 -13.80 -9.49 -8.90
N ALA A 331 -14.74 -9.19 -9.81
CA ALA A 331 -14.63 -8.07 -10.73
C ALA A 331 -14.57 -6.73 -9.98
N TRP A 332 -15.40 -6.56 -8.95
CA TRP A 332 -15.44 -5.35 -8.12
C TRP A 332 -14.08 -5.05 -7.49
N MET A 333 -13.38 -6.06 -6.97
CA MET A 333 -12.03 -5.90 -6.40
C MET A 333 -11.02 -5.32 -7.40
N ASN A 334 -11.26 -5.48 -8.69
CA ASN A 334 -10.39 -4.98 -9.75
C ASN A 334 -10.85 -3.63 -10.35
N THR A 335 -11.94 -3.04 -9.85
CA THR A 335 -12.44 -1.76 -10.35
C THR A 335 -11.59 -0.58 -9.85
N ARG A 336 -11.39 0.44 -10.70
CA ARG A 336 -10.59 1.63 -10.39
C ARG A 336 -11.40 2.72 -9.67
N GLY A 337 -11.99 2.40 -8.52
CA GLY A 337 -12.70 3.36 -7.66
C GLY A 337 -11.96 3.63 -6.35
N GLY A 338 -11.57 4.89 -6.09
CA GLY A 338 -11.10 5.42 -4.80
C GLY A 338 -9.72 4.96 -4.30
N SER A 339 -9.46 3.65 -4.23
CA SER A 339 -8.25 3.03 -3.67
C SER A 339 -7.33 2.37 -4.70
N GLY A 340 -7.79 2.25 -5.95
CA GLY A 340 -7.11 1.54 -7.03
C GLY A 340 -7.29 0.03 -6.89
N GLY A 341 -7.89 -0.62 -7.90
CA GLY A 341 -8.17 -2.06 -7.91
C GLY A 341 -6.93 -2.94 -7.67
N TYR A 342 -7.19 -4.23 -7.43
CA TYR A 342 -6.17 -5.22 -7.07
C TYR A 342 -4.99 -5.21 -8.05
N ALA A 343 -5.26 -5.32 -9.35
CA ALA A 343 -4.26 -5.35 -10.41
C ALA A 343 -4.43 -4.20 -11.41
N GLU A 344 -3.36 -3.88 -12.13
CA GLU A 344 -3.42 -2.91 -13.23
C GLU A 344 -4.15 -3.44 -14.45
N ASP A 345 -4.05 -4.75 -14.70
CA ASP A 345 -4.74 -5.46 -15.78
C ASP A 345 -6.25 -5.46 -15.51
N PRO A 346 -7.07 -4.81 -16.36
CA PRO A 346 -8.52 -4.78 -16.18
C PRO A 346 -9.17 -6.16 -16.27
N ASN A 347 -8.51 -7.16 -16.86
CA ASN A 347 -9.02 -8.52 -17.01
C ASN A 347 -8.51 -9.51 -15.96
N TRP A 348 -7.70 -9.06 -14.99
CA TRP A 348 -7.16 -9.91 -13.92
C TRP A 348 -8.25 -10.75 -13.23
N TRP A 349 -9.39 -10.11 -12.93
CA TRP A 349 -10.52 -10.75 -12.25
C TRP A 349 -11.09 -11.94 -13.03
N VAL A 350 -10.98 -11.96 -14.36
CA VAL A 350 -11.48 -13.06 -15.21
C VAL A 350 -10.65 -14.32 -14.95
N GLY A 351 -9.33 -14.16 -14.89
CA GLY A 351 -8.40 -15.25 -14.60
C GLY A 351 -8.59 -15.79 -13.19
N VAL A 352 -8.66 -14.89 -12.19
CA VAL A 352 -8.97 -15.29 -10.81
C VAL A 352 -10.30 -16.00 -10.71
N SER A 353 -11.37 -15.49 -11.35
CA SER A 353 -12.70 -16.11 -11.31
C SER A 353 -12.68 -17.51 -11.91
N LYS A 354 -11.96 -17.72 -13.02
CA LYS A 354 -11.82 -19.04 -13.65
C LYS A 354 -11.12 -20.03 -12.73
N ILE A 355 -9.99 -19.62 -12.15
CA ILE A 355 -9.20 -20.47 -11.26
C ILE A 355 -9.98 -20.74 -9.96
N PHE A 356 -10.63 -19.74 -9.39
CA PHE A 356 -11.47 -19.86 -8.20
C PHE A 356 -12.57 -20.91 -8.38
N ASN A 357 -13.32 -20.84 -9.48
CA ASN A 357 -14.36 -21.82 -9.78
C ASN A 357 -13.79 -23.23 -9.99
N GLN A 358 -12.62 -23.35 -10.60
CA GLN A 358 -11.92 -24.64 -10.72
C GLN A 358 -11.54 -25.20 -9.35
N LEU A 359 -10.91 -24.38 -8.50
CA LEU A 359 -10.43 -24.82 -7.18
C LEU A 359 -11.59 -25.16 -6.24
N ARG A 360 -12.73 -24.47 -6.33
CA ARG A 360 -13.96 -24.83 -5.60
C ARG A 360 -14.44 -26.24 -5.92
N GLN A 361 -14.30 -26.68 -7.16
CA GLN A 361 -14.67 -28.04 -7.56
C GLN A 361 -13.63 -29.07 -7.11
N VAL A 362 -12.35 -28.73 -7.27
CA VAL A 362 -11.22 -29.60 -6.90
C VAL A 362 -11.18 -29.88 -5.40
N ALA A 363 -11.35 -28.85 -4.59
CA ALA A 363 -11.18 -28.90 -3.14
C ALA A 363 -12.50 -29.04 -2.37
N ALA A 364 -13.59 -29.40 -3.03
CA ALA A 364 -14.86 -29.71 -2.36
C ALA A 364 -14.68 -30.92 -1.43
N LEU A 365 -15.25 -30.83 -0.22
CA LEU A 365 -15.27 -31.90 0.79
C LEU A 365 -15.96 -33.16 0.27
#